data_AF-A0A5B0VPH4-F1
#
_entry.id   AF-A0A5B0VPH4-F1
#
_cell.length_a   1.000
_cell.length_b   1.000
_cell.length_c   1.000
_cell.angle_alpha   90.00
_cell.angle_beta   90.00
_cell.angle_gamma   90.00
#
_symmetry.space_group_name_H-M   'P 1'
#
loop_
_entity.id
_entity.type
_entity.pdbx_description
1 polymer ?
#
loop_
_entity_poly.entity_id
_entity_poly.type
_entity_poly.pdbx_seq_one_letter_code
_entity_poly.pdbx_strand_id
1 'polypeptide(L)'
;MKAAPTLPTAFLHSAGQSLPEALLTLRKQRGSALVDIPLPTRKTENWKYSSKYLKLTDEMAISLPADGKTGSSLAVPGYKVAFLNGVMKPEASEYPDLEGIQILSFSDLSDEEAATLAEQLDSNLSGDTVQLAGLNSARFDDGLLIRLNADAVLDQPLHIVHEVNADASGSAFPRIYVDAGRHSQITVVEEYISSGSEAALVNTVTEFALAEGANVTSIRLNMEGENVQHVGATGVRQQRSSRFESHCVGFGGPLRRHDLQVRLEGEGAECKLNGVVVTQGKQHYDNHTTIEHVAAHCNSEETYRNIAADQSHAVFNGRIHIHQDAQKSNADMNNKNLLLSNGAEIDTKPELEIYADDVKCAHGATIGQLDETSVFYLVSRGIGRRQANVLLTMAFINELVEQIPVESVRETAHTRLNQFFDQTFEEA
;
A
#
# COMPACT_ATOMS: atom_id res chain seq x y z
N MET A 1 -3.78 22.96 27.51
CA MET A 1 -3.88 22.09 26.31
C MET A 1 -3.58 20.67 26.75
N LYS A 2 -4.39 19.67 26.39
CA LYS A 2 -4.03 18.27 26.64
C LYS A 2 -2.78 17.94 25.82
N ALA A 3 -1.81 17.25 26.41
CA ALA A 3 -0.65 16.73 25.68
C ALA A 3 -1.13 15.80 24.54
N ALA A 4 -0.36 15.73 23.45
CA ALA A 4 -0.64 14.76 22.41
C ALA A 4 -0.54 13.34 23.01
N PRO A 5 -1.42 12.41 22.65
CA PRO A 5 -1.26 11.02 23.05
C PRO A 5 0.07 10.50 22.50
N THR A 6 0.76 9.68 23.29
CA THR A 6 1.98 8.99 22.87
C THR A 6 1.67 7.52 22.57
N LEU A 7 2.59 6.84 21.88
CA LEU A 7 2.48 5.40 21.64
C LEU A 7 2.33 4.64 22.97
N PRO A 8 1.36 3.73 23.13
CA PRO A 8 1.23 2.95 24.36
C PRO A 8 2.49 2.14 24.64
N THR A 9 2.90 2.07 25.91
CA THR A 9 4.14 1.38 26.31
C THR A 9 4.13 -0.10 25.96
N ALA A 10 2.94 -0.72 25.83
CA ALA A 10 2.80 -2.11 25.40
C ALA A 10 3.40 -2.37 24.01
N PHE A 11 3.41 -1.37 23.11
CA PHE A 11 4.04 -1.48 21.78
C PHE A 11 5.56 -1.38 21.80
N LEU A 12 6.18 -1.05 22.95
CA LEU A 12 7.64 -0.94 23.08
C LEU A 12 8.32 -2.29 23.36
N HIS A 13 7.55 -3.34 23.65
CA HIS A 13 8.09 -4.68 23.80
C HIS A 13 8.58 -5.20 22.45
N SER A 14 9.76 -5.82 22.42
CA SER A 14 10.25 -6.49 21.21
C SER A 14 9.38 -7.71 20.89
N ALA A 15 9.07 -7.91 19.61
CA ALA A 15 8.46 -9.14 19.12
C ALA A 15 9.58 -10.16 18.79
N GLY A 16 9.37 -11.49 18.89
CA GLY A 16 10.27 -12.54 18.35
C GLY A 16 11.78 -12.55 18.75
N GLN A 17 12.49 -13.66 18.49
CA GLN A 17 13.96 -13.75 18.67
C GLN A 17 14.67 -14.56 17.56
N SER A 18 13.96 -14.90 16.48
CA SER A 18 14.44 -15.81 15.43
C SER A 18 15.29 -15.16 14.34
N LEU A 19 15.52 -13.85 14.41
CA LEU A 19 16.28 -13.11 13.38
C LEU A 19 17.81 -13.19 13.63
N PRO A 20 18.63 -13.06 12.57
CA PRO A 20 20.07 -12.84 12.71
C PRO A 20 20.42 -11.60 13.55
N GLU A 21 21.61 -11.58 14.16
CA GLU A 21 22.01 -10.58 15.17
C GLU A 21 21.94 -9.14 14.68
N ALA A 22 22.31 -8.88 13.41
CA ALA A 22 22.27 -7.55 12.82
C ALA A 22 20.85 -6.96 12.79
N LEU A 23 19.86 -7.78 12.39
CA LEU A 23 18.46 -7.36 12.34
C LEU A 23 17.84 -7.23 13.74
N LEU A 24 18.21 -8.11 14.68
CA LEU A 24 17.82 -7.96 16.09
C LEU A 24 18.34 -6.65 16.68
N THR A 25 19.59 -6.28 16.34
CA THR A 25 20.23 -5.03 16.78
C THR A 25 19.52 -3.81 16.20
N LEU A 26 19.25 -3.80 14.89
CA LEU A 26 18.47 -2.76 14.22
C LEU A 26 17.12 -2.58 14.91
N ARG A 27 16.36 -3.67 15.09
CA ARG A 27 15.04 -3.64 15.70
C ARG A 27 15.06 -3.07 17.12
N LYS A 28 16.05 -3.44 17.93
CA LYS A 28 16.25 -2.88 19.28
C LYS A 28 16.55 -1.37 19.24
N GLN A 29 17.37 -0.93 18.29
CA GLN A 29 17.66 0.49 18.07
C GLN A 29 16.39 1.26 17.69
N ARG A 30 15.60 0.73 16.76
CA ARG A 30 14.32 1.33 16.33
C ARG A 30 13.29 1.36 17.45
N GLY A 31 13.17 0.29 18.22
CA GLY A 31 12.29 0.25 19.40
C GLY A 31 12.64 1.28 20.47
N SER A 32 13.94 1.55 20.66
CA SER A 32 14.39 2.60 21.60
C SER A 32 14.00 4.01 21.13
N ALA A 33 13.85 4.23 19.82
CA ALA A 33 13.40 5.49 19.25
C ALA A 33 11.88 5.70 19.33
N LEU A 34 11.09 4.67 19.68
CA LEU A 34 9.64 4.75 19.85
C LEU A 34 9.19 5.28 21.22
N VAL A 35 10.12 5.37 22.19
CA VAL A 35 9.79 5.86 23.53
C VAL A 35 9.29 7.30 23.44
N ASP A 36 8.11 7.56 24.00
CA ASP A 36 7.45 8.86 24.03
C ASP A 36 7.14 9.48 22.65
N ILE A 37 7.12 8.68 21.56
CA ILE A 37 6.74 9.24 20.26
C ILE A 37 5.30 9.74 20.31
N PRO A 38 5.03 10.97 19.85
CA PRO A 38 3.67 11.47 19.77
C PRO A 38 2.92 10.72 18.66
N LEU A 39 1.73 10.22 18.99
CA LEU A 39 0.81 9.73 17.98
C LEU A 39 0.24 10.91 17.18
N PRO A 40 -0.05 10.69 15.88
CA PRO A 40 -0.64 11.73 15.07
C PRO A 40 -1.98 12.20 15.64
N THR A 41 -2.22 13.51 15.54
CA THR A 41 -3.47 14.13 15.97
C THR A 41 -4.10 14.87 14.80
N ARG A 42 -5.29 15.45 14.99
CA ARG A 42 -5.93 16.30 13.97
C ARG A 42 -5.10 17.54 13.58
N LYS A 43 -4.06 17.87 14.35
CA LYS A 43 -3.10 18.95 14.05
C LYS A 43 -1.88 18.47 13.29
N THR A 44 -1.63 17.16 13.26
CA THR A 44 -0.60 16.55 12.43
C THR A 44 -1.11 16.63 10.99
N GLU A 45 -0.42 17.38 10.14
CA GLU A 45 -0.94 17.78 8.83
C GLU A 45 -1.38 16.59 7.97
N ASN A 46 -0.51 15.58 7.82
CA ASN A 46 -0.78 14.38 7.04
C ASN A 46 -1.78 13.42 7.70
N TRP A 47 -2.30 13.72 8.90
CA TRP A 47 -3.30 12.91 9.61
C TRP A 47 -4.57 13.67 9.99
N LYS A 48 -4.74 14.91 9.49
CA LYS A 48 -5.87 15.79 9.83
C LYS A 48 -7.24 15.10 9.76
N TYR A 49 -7.42 14.21 8.78
CA TYR A 49 -8.65 13.50 8.46
C TYR A 49 -8.73 12.10 9.10
N SER A 50 -7.57 11.51 9.39
CA SER A 50 -7.42 10.08 9.70
C SER A 50 -7.11 9.80 11.17
N SER A 51 -6.59 10.79 11.90
CA SER A 51 -6.16 10.59 13.30
C SER A 51 -7.28 10.14 14.23
N LYS A 52 -8.55 10.42 13.90
CA LYS A 52 -9.73 10.03 14.70
C LYS A 52 -10.03 8.52 14.62
N TYR A 53 -9.51 7.84 13.59
CA TYR A 53 -9.71 6.42 13.36
C TYR A 53 -8.56 5.56 13.92
N LEU A 54 -7.38 6.15 14.14
CA LEU A 54 -6.23 5.44 14.71
C LEU A 54 -6.52 5.03 16.16
N LYS A 55 -6.48 3.71 16.42
CA LYS A 55 -6.76 3.13 17.74
C LYS A 55 -5.69 2.10 18.04
N LEU A 56 -4.80 2.45 18.96
CA LEU A 56 -3.75 1.56 19.44
C LEU A 56 -4.05 1.22 20.90
N THR A 57 -4.58 0.02 21.14
CA THR A 57 -4.86 -0.50 22.49
C THR A 57 -3.75 -1.43 22.94
N ASP A 58 -3.63 -1.65 24.24
CA ASP A 58 -2.63 -2.59 24.80
C ASP A 58 -2.86 -4.04 24.32
N GLU A 59 -4.13 -4.42 24.07
CA GLU A 59 -4.47 -5.74 23.51
C GLU A 59 -3.93 -5.89 22.07
N MET A 60 -4.04 -4.85 21.24
CA MET A 60 -3.50 -4.85 19.89
C MET A 60 -1.96 -4.85 19.87
N ALA A 61 -1.29 -4.50 20.98
CA ALA A 61 0.16 -4.54 21.08
C ALA A 61 0.73 -5.97 21.18
N ILE A 62 -0.12 -6.98 21.41
CA ILE A 62 0.31 -8.38 21.46
C ILE A 62 0.59 -8.85 20.03
N SER A 63 1.78 -9.42 19.77
CA SER A 63 2.04 -10.07 18.47
C SER A 63 1.15 -11.28 18.32
N LEU A 64 0.42 -11.36 17.21
CA LEU A 64 -0.42 -12.51 16.92
C LEU A 64 0.44 -13.76 16.65
N PRO A 65 0.01 -14.94 17.13
CA PRO A 65 0.77 -16.17 16.92
C PRO A 65 0.77 -16.54 15.45
N ALA A 66 1.92 -16.94 14.92
CA ALA A 66 2.04 -17.39 13.53
C ALA A 66 1.87 -18.92 13.40
N ASP A 67 1.28 -19.61 14.37
CA ASP A 67 1.05 -21.05 14.27
C ASP A 67 -0.22 -21.34 13.45
N GLY A 68 -0.11 -22.18 12.42
CA GLY A 68 -1.28 -22.61 11.65
C GLY A 68 -1.06 -22.65 10.15
N LYS A 69 -2.17 -22.78 9.43
CA LYS A 69 -2.19 -22.76 7.97
C LYS A 69 -2.58 -21.37 7.49
N THR A 70 -2.08 -21.01 6.32
CA THR A 70 -2.50 -19.83 5.58
C THR A 70 -2.82 -20.20 4.14
N GLY A 71 -3.69 -19.44 3.50
CA GLY A 71 -3.98 -19.61 2.08
C GLY A 71 -4.86 -18.51 1.52
N SER A 72 -4.75 -18.31 0.21
CA SER A 72 -5.62 -17.41 -0.53
C SER A 72 -6.60 -18.17 -1.41
N SER A 73 -7.80 -17.61 -1.56
CA SER A 73 -8.76 -18.04 -2.58
C SER A 73 -8.41 -17.50 -3.98
N LEU A 74 -7.58 -16.46 -4.05
CA LEU A 74 -7.09 -15.89 -5.29
C LEU A 74 -5.99 -16.77 -5.88
N ALA A 75 -6.23 -17.28 -7.09
CA ALA A 75 -5.26 -18.03 -7.86
C ALA A 75 -4.47 -17.08 -8.78
N VAL A 76 -3.33 -16.58 -8.32
CA VAL A 76 -2.37 -15.88 -9.18
C VAL A 76 -1.44 -16.91 -9.84
N PRO A 77 -1.28 -16.89 -11.19
CA PRO A 77 -0.30 -17.75 -11.83
C PRO A 77 1.12 -17.35 -11.42
N GLY A 78 2.03 -18.32 -11.36
CA GLY A 78 3.44 -18.06 -11.06
C GLY A 78 3.84 -18.58 -9.70
N TYR A 79 4.52 -17.71 -8.96
CA TYR A 79 5.18 -18.04 -7.71
C TYR A 79 4.39 -17.48 -6.53
N LYS A 80 4.49 -18.15 -5.38
CA LYS A 80 3.73 -17.79 -4.18
C LYS A 80 4.63 -17.73 -2.95
N VAL A 81 4.49 -16.67 -2.17
CA VAL A 81 5.02 -16.58 -0.80
C VAL A 81 3.86 -16.33 0.13
N ALA A 82 3.77 -17.08 1.22
CA ALA A 82 2.70 -16.94 2.19
C ALA A 82 3.23 -16.42 3.53
N PHE A 83 2.54 -15.44 4.10
CA PHE A 83 2.76 -14.88 5.42
C PHE A 83 1.54 -15.14 6.29
N LEU A 84 1.77 -15.59 7.51
CA LEU A 84 0.76 -15.65 8.56
C LEU A 84 1.19 -14.74 9.71
N ASN A 85 0.36 -13.75 10.04
CA ASN A 85 0.59 -12.82 11.14
C ASN A 85 1.97 -12.13 11.10
N GLY A 86 2.47 -11.86 9.89
CA GLY A 86 3.75 -11.17 9.67
C GLY A 86 4.99 -12.07 9.62
N VAL A 87 4.82 -13.40 9.72
CA VAL A 87 5.92 -14.38 9.60
C VAL A 87 5.76 -15.20 8.33
N MET A 88 6.85 -15.39 7.58
CA MET A 88 6.84 -16.20 6.35
C MET A 88 6.57 -17.68 6.68
N LYS A 89 5.83 -18.36 5.79
CA LYS A 89 5.48 -19.78 5.86
C LYS A 89 6.09 -20.54 4.69
N PRO A 90 7.32 -21.09 4.84
CA PRO A 90 7.97 -21.86 3.78
C PRO A 90 7.09 -23.00 3.25
N GLU A 91 6.39 -23.72 4.13
CA GLU A 91 5.52 -24.85 3.78
C GLU A 91 4.28 -24.48 2.97
N ALA A 92 3.90 -23.20 2.95
CA ALA A 92 2.78 -22.65 2.18
C ALA A 92 3.26 -21.77 1.02
N SER A 93 4.58 -21.67 0.81
CA SER A 93 5.23 -20.91 -0.25
C SER A 93 5.70 -21.84 -1.36
N GLU A 94 5.55 -21.42 -2.62
CA GLU A 94 5.77 -22.24 -3.81
C GLU A 94 6.54 -21.44 -4.86
N TYR A 95 7.84 -21.70 -4.97
CA TYR A 95 8.72 -21.14 -6.00
C TYR A 95 9.93 -22.08 -6.21
N PRO A 96 10.47 -22.20 -7.43
CA PRO A 96 11.66 -23.00 -7.70
C PRO A 96 12.92 -22.22 -7.32
N ASP A 97 14.07 -22.88 -7.42
CA ASP A 97 15.35 -22.18 -7.50
C ASP A 97 15.39 -21.39 -8.81
N LEU A 98 15.62 -20.07 -8.71
CA LEU A 98 15.59 -19.15 -9.84
C LEU A 98 17.00 -18.62 -10.09
N GLU A 99 17.48 -18.72 -11.33
CA GLU A 99 18.80 -18.22 -11.69
C GLU A 99 18.87 -16.70 -11.52
N GLY A 100 19.78 -16.25 -10.65
CA GLY A 100 20.00 -14.83 -10.39
C GLY A 100 18.89 -14.15 -9.58
N ILE A 101 17.97 -14.90 -8.97
CA ILE A 101 16.91 -14.35 -8.11
C ILE A 101 16.92 -15.07 -6.77
N GLN A 102 17.01 -14.31 -5.67
CA GLN A 102 16.90 -14.82 -4.30
C GLN A 102 15.56 -14.40 -3.71
N ILE A 103 14.85 -15.34 -3.08
CA ILE A 103 13.63 -15.09 -2.31
C ILE A 103 13.83 -15.77 -0.95
N LEU A 104 14.15 -14.97 0.07
CA LEU A 104 14.60 -15.45 1.38
C LEU A 104 13.78 -14.79 2.49
N SER A 105 13.40 -15.58 3.50
CA SER A 105 12.93 -15.04 4.78
C SER A 105 14.07 -14.29 5.47
N PHE A 106 13.77 -13.25 6.24
CA PHE A 106 14.77 -12.54 7.03
C PHE A 106 15.40 -13.45 8.10
N SER A 107 14.66 -14.43 8.63
CA SER A 107 15.21 -15.41 9.57
C SER A 107 16.24 -16.34 8.96
N ASP A 108 16.20 -16.53 7.63
CA ASP A 108 17.05 -17.49 6.92
C ASP A 108 18.30 -16.84 6.29
N LEU A 109 18.48 -15.53 6.46
CA LEU A 109 19.64 -14.81 5.95
C LEU A 109 20.93 -15.22 6.66
N SER A 110 22.02 -15.30 5.90
CA SER A 110 23.37 -15.36 6.50
C SER A 110 23.70 -14.06 7.25
N ASP A 111 24.68 -14.10 8.15
CA ASP A 111 25.10 -12.93 8.92
C ASP A 111 25.52 -11.74 8.02
N GLU A 112 26.17 -12.02 6.88
CA GLU A 112 26.58 -11.00 5.91
C GLU A 112 25.38 -10.37 5.16
N GLU A 113 24.44 -11.20 4.73
CA GLU A 113 23.21 -10.73 4.08
C GLU A 113 22.34 -9.91 5.05
N ALA A 114 22.22 -10.38 6.29
CA ALA A 114 21.47 -9.70 7.34
C ALA A 114 22.12 -8.35 7.72
N ALA A 115 23.45 -8.28 7.80
CA ALA A 115 24.16 -7.03 8.04
C ALA A 115 23.94 -6.02 6.90
N THR A 116 24.06 -6.47 5.64
CA THR A 116 23.81 -5.64 4.46
C THR A 116 22.37 -5.12 4.44
N LEU A 117 21.40 -6.00 4.67
CA LEU A 117 19.99 -5.63 4.72
C LEU A 117 19.70 -4.64 5.86
N ALA A 118 20.30 -4.85 7.05
CA ALA A 118 20.10 -3.95 8.19
C ALA A 118 20.53 -2.49 7.90
N GLU A 119 21.55 -2.31 7.05
CA GLU A 119 22.00 -0.98 6.60
C GLU A 119 21.05 -0.36 5.56
N GLN A 120 20.33 -1.20 4.81
CA GLN A 120 19.42 -0.79 3.73
C GLN A 120 17.98 -0.52 4.20
N LEU A 121 17.50 -1.22 5.23
CA LEU A 121 16.14 -1.04 5.75
C LEU A 121 15.91 0.40 6.24
N ASP A 122 14.72 0.92 5.98
CA ASP A 122 14.28 2.29 6.29
C ASP A 122 14.97 3.39 5.47
N SER A 123 15.81 3.04 4.49
CA SER A 123 16.52 4.01 3.65
C SER A 123 15.71 4.48 2.43
N ASN A 124 14.61 3.80 2.10
CA ASN A 124 13.74 4.13 0.96
C ASN A 124 12.52 4.96 1.37
N LEU A 125 12.38 5.27 2.66
CA LEU A 125 11.29 6.03 3.26
C LEU A 125 11.80 7.24 4.03
N SER A 126 11.05 8.33 4.00
CA SER A 126 11.29 9.49 4.86
C SER A 126 10.50 9.36 6.17
N GLY A 127 11.16 8.83 7.20
CA GLY A 127 10.54 8.47 8.49
C GLY A 127 9.68 9.56 9.14
N ASP A 128 10.02 10.84 8.94
CA ASP A 128 9.27 11.98 9.51
C ASP A 128 7.84 12.11 8.97
N THR A 129 7.61 11.56 7.78
CA THR A 129 6.33 11.64 7.06
C THR A 129 5.53 10.34 7.09
N VAL A 130 6.15 9.21 7.48
CA VAL A 130 5.51 7.90 7.62
C VAL A 130 5.60 7.40 9.05
N GLN A 131 4.89 8.08 9.96
CA GLN A 131 5.13 7.96 11.41
C GLN A 131 4.98 6.53 11.96
N LEU A 132 4.15 5.67 11.35
CA LEU A 132 3.99 4.27 11.79
C LEU A 132 4.92 3.28 11.09
N ALA A 133 5.72 3.69 10.10
CA ALA A 133 6.75 2.79 9.53
C ALA A 133 7.82 2.44 10.58
N GLY A 134 8.17 3.39 11.46
CA GLY A 134 9.09 3.13 12.56
C GLY A 134 8.57 2.10 13.57
N LEU A 135 7.24 1.98 13.71
CA LEU A 135 6.63 0.94 14.53
C LEU A 135 6.89 -0.44 13.93
N ASN A 136 6.68 -0.62 12.62
CA ASN A 136 7.03 -1.84 11.90
C ASN A 136 8.51 -2.19 12.09
N SER A 137 9.42 -1.24 11.86
CA SER A 137 10.88 -1.46 11.98
C SER A 137 11.33 -1.86 13.39
N ALA A 138 10.54 -1.56 14.42
CA ALA A 138 10.77 -1.98 15.80
C ALA A 138 10.13 -3.33 16.16
N ARG A 139 9.20 -3.83 15.34
CA ARG A 139 8.26 -4.89 15.73
C ARG A 139 8.13 -6.04 14.73
N PHE A 140 8.71 -5.94 13.54
CA PHE A 140 8.71 -7.07 12.61
C PHE A 140 9.35 -8.31 13.26
N ASP A 141 8.69 -9.44 13.11
CA ASP A 141 9.16 -10.74 13.59
C ASP A 141 9.97 -11.48 12.52
N ASP A 142 9.62 -11.23 11.26
CA ASP A 142 10.27 -11.75 10.07
C ASP A 142 10.05 -10.77 8.91
N GLY A 143 10.56 -11.10 7.73
CA GLY A 143 10.29 -10.38 6.50
C GLY A 143 10.72 -11.17 5.27
N LEU A 144 10.58 -10.55 4.10
CA LEU A 144 10.99 -11.13 2.82
C LEU A 144 12.05 -10.26 2.17
N LEU A 145 13.21 -10.86 1.85
CA LEU A 145 14.19 -10.29 0.94
C LEU A 145 13.97 -10.90 -0.45
N ILE A 146 13.70 -10.04 -1.43
CA ILE A 146 13.70 -10.41 -2.85
C ILE A 146 14.87 -9.68 -3.51
N ARG A 147 15.87 -10.41 -3.99
CA ARG A 147 17.02 -9.82 -4.69
C ARG A 147 17.09 -10.34 -6.11
N LEU A 148 17.14 -9.44 -7.08
CA LEU A 148 17.38 -9.76 -8.48
C LEU A 148 18.78 -9.29 -8.87
N ASN A 149 19.58 -10.20 -9.43
CA ASN A 149 20.84 -9.85 -10.05
C ASN A 149 20.61 -8.98 -11.30
N ALA A 150 21.69 -8.39 -11.82
CA ALA A 150 21.63 -7.70 -13.10
C ALA A 150 21.06 -8.60 -14.19
N ASP A 151 20.17 -8.03 -15.00
CA ASP A 151 19.52 -8.63 -16.15
C ASP A 151 18.60 -9.84 -15.81
N ALA A 152 18.37 -10.14 -14.52
CA ALA A 152 17.48 -11.20 -14.09
C ALA A 152 15.99 -10.82 -14.28
N VAL A 153 15.21 -11.73 -14.86
CA VAL A 153 13.79 -11.52 -15.12
C VAL A 153 12.98 -12.60 -14.41
N LEU A 154 12.09 -12.19 -13.51
CA LEU A 154 11.04 -13.07 -13.01
C LEU A 154 9.93 -13.13 -14.05
N ASP A 155 9.84 -14.26 -14.75
CA ASP A 155 8.97 -14.45 -15.92
C ASP A 155 7.49 -14.65 -15.55
N GLN A 156 7.18 -14.87 -14.28
CA GLN A 156 5.84 -14.95 -13.72
C GLN A 156 5.70 -14.02 -12.49
N PRO A 157 4.47 -13.58 -12.15
CA PRO A 157 4.25 -12.80 -10.94
C PRO A 157 4.65 -13.55 -9.67
N LEU A 158 5.16 -12.81 -8.68
CA LEU A 158 5.33 -13.28 -7.30
C LEU A 158 4.14 -12.81 -6.46
N HIS A 159 3.26 -13.75 -6.12
CA HIS A 159 2.09 -13.51 -5.27
C HIS A 159 2.46 -13.68 -3.80
N ILE A 160 2.42 -12.60 -3.04
CA ILE A 160 2.69 -12.55 -1.62
C ILE A 160 1.36 -12.43 -0.88
N VAL A 161 0.95 -13.50 -0.21
CA VAL A 161 -0.29 -13.54 0.58
C VAL A 161 0.06 -13.16 2.02
N HIS A 162 -0.52 -12.07 2.50
CA HIS A 162 -0.47 -11.67 3.90
C HIS A 162 -1.81 -11.99 4.56
N GLU A 163 -1.85 -13.11 5.29
CA GLU A 163 -3.01 -13.45 6.10
C GLU A 163 -2.82 -13.04 7.55
N VAL A 164 -3.84 -12.38 8.10
CA VAL A 164 -3.95 -12.12 9.53
C VAL A 164 -5.07 -12.95 10.12
N ASN A 165 -4.71 -13.87 11.02
CA ASN A 165 -5.68 -14.57 11.85
C ASN A 165 -5.96 -13.72 13.10
N ALA A 166 -7.17 -13.18 13.18
CA ALA A 166 -7.68 -12.38 14.28
C ALA A 166 -8.69 -13.16 15.14
N ASP A 167 -8.36 -14.40 15.52
CA ASP A 167 -9.10 -15.18 16.53
C ASP A 167 -8.92 -14.59 17.95
N ALA A 168 -7.89 -13.75 18.12
CA ALA A 168 -7.65 -12.91 19.29
C ALA A 168 -7.23 -11.50 18.85
N SER A 169 -7.37 -10.53 19.75
CA SER A 169 -6.86 -9.17 19.53
C SER A 169 -5.34 -9.15 19.51
N GLY A 170 -4.73 -8.39 18.60
CA GLY A 170 -3.29 -8.33 18.46
C GLY A 170 -2.79 -7.55 17.24
N SER A 171 -1.54 -7.76 16.88
CA SER A 171 -0.89 -7.12 15.74
C SER A 171 0.01 -8.05 14.92
N ALA A 172 0.18 -7.68 13.65
CA ALA A 172 1.12 -8.28 12.70
C ALA A 172 1.92 -7.18 11.99
N PHE A 173 3.21 -7.43 11.76
CA PHE A 173 4.14 -6.47 11.16
C PHE A 173 4.88 -7.04 9.94
N PRO A 174 4.21 -7.30 8.81
CA PRO A 174 4.89 -7.78 7.61
C PRO A 174 5.93 -6.77 7.10
N ARG A 175 7.10 -7.27 6.68
CA ARG A 175 8.19 -6.47 6.13
C ARG A 175 8.71 -7.08 4.84
N ILE A 176 8.84 -6.29 3.78
CA ILE A 176 9.39 -6.73 2.50
C ILE A 176 10.47 -5.75 2.05
N TYR A 177 11.57 -6.28 1.51
CA TYR A 177 12.60 -5.52 0.84
C TYR A 177 12.91 -6.14 -0.53
N VAL A 178 12.80 -5.34 -1.59
CA VAL A 178 13.08 -5.73 -2.97
C VAL A 178 14.29 -4.96 -3.48
N ASP A 179 15.36 -5.69 -3.77
CA ASP A 179 16.61 -5.21 -4.36
C ASP A 179 16.65 -5.61 -5.84
N ALA A 180 16.22 -4.69 -6.71
CA ALA A 180 16.10 -4.93 -8.15
C ALA A 180 17.36 -4.45 -8.89
N GLY A 181 18.22 -5.41 -9.27
CA GLY A 181 19.45 -5.16 -10.00
C GLY A 181 19.26 -4.52 -11.38
N ARG A 182 20.37 -4.09 -11.99
CA ARG A 182 20.36 -3.36 -13.27
C ARG A 182 19.60 -4.15 -14.35
N HIS A 183 18.67 -3.51 -15.06
CA HIS A 183 17.80 -4.13 -16.08
C HIS A 183 16.99 -5.35 -15.62
N SER A 184 16.89 -5.59 -14.31
CA SER A 184 16.08 -6.68 -13.79
C SER A 184 14.58 -6.39 -13.94
N GLN A 185 13.75 -7.43 -13.88
CA GLN A 185 12.31 -7.28 -13.98
C GLN A 185 11.56 -8.20 -13.02
N ILE A 186 10.54 -7.65 -12.34
CA ILE A 186 9.64 -8.42 -11.46
C ILE A 186 8.24 -7.79 -11.40
N THR A 187 7.22 -8.64 -11.26
CA THR A 187 5.86 -8.24 -10.85
C THR A 187 5.56 -8.84 -9.49
N VAL A 188 5.28 -8.01 -8.50
CA VAL A 188 4.90 -8.40 -7.13
C VAL A 188 3.42 -8.13 -6.92
N VAL A 189 2.69 -9.12 -6.40
CA VAL A 189 1.28 -9.00 -6.03
C VAL A 189 1.16 -9.20 -4.52
N GLU A 190 0.96 -8.14 -3.76
CA GLU A 190 0.66 -8.20 -2.33
C GLU A 190 -0.86 -8.29 -2.11
N GLU A 191 -1.32 -9.42 -1.57
CA GLU A 191 -2.71 -9.62 -1.18
C GLU A 191 -2.83 -9.65 0.34
N TYR A 192 -3.61 -8.72 0.89
CA TYR A 192 -3.89 -8.65 2.32
C TYR A 192 -5.28 -9.21 2.60
N ILE A 193 -5.36 -10.27 3.39
CA ILE A 193 -6.59 -10.95 3.79
C ILE A 193 -6.60 -11.20 5.30
N SER A 194 -7.77 -11.51 5.85
CA SER A 194 -7.89 -11.85 7.26
C SER A 194 -8.95 -12.90 7.54
N SER A 195 -8.78 -13.59 8.66
CA SER A 195 -9.76 -14.49 9.27
C SER A 195 -10.00 -14.08 10.73
N GLY A 196 -11.03 -14.65 11.37
CA GLY A 196 -11.43 -14.27 12.73
C GLY A 196 -12.23 -12.96 12.78
N SER A 197 -12.61 -12.53 13.99
CA SER A 197 -13.50 -11.38 14.21
C SER A 197 -12.99 -10.38 15.25
N GLU A 198 -11.89 -10.68 15.95
CA GLU A 198 -11.33 -9.80 16.96
C GLU A 198 -10.57 -8.63 16.33
N ALA A 199 -10.36 -7.56 17.09
CA ALA A 199 -9.68 -6.38 16.56
C ALA A 199 -8.18 -6.65 16.32
N ALA A 200 -7.68 -6.40 15.11
CA ALA A 200 -6.26 -6.59 14.79
C ALA A 200 -5.64 -5.34 14.16
N LEU A 201 -4.35 -5.10 14.44
CA LEU A 201 -3.53 -4.10 13.76
C LEU A 201 -2.59 -4.78 12.78
N VAL A 202 -2.63 -4.36 11.53
CA VAL A 202 -1.68 -4.74 10.50
C VAL A 202 -0.86 -3.51 10.15
N ASN A 203 0.45 -3.58 10.35
CA ASN A 203 1.34 -2.48 10.04
C ASN A 203 2.44 -2.96 9.09
N THR A 204 2.34 -2.58 7.82
CA THR A 204 3.15 -3.15 6.73
C THR A 204 4.19 -2.14 6.27
N VAL A 205 5.37 -2.64 5.90
CA VAL A 205 6.36 -1.84 5.18
C VAL A 205 6.93 -2.65 4.02
N THR A 206 6.88 -2.08 2.82
CA THR A 206 7.50 -2.64 1.62
C THR A 206 8.49 -1.61 1.05
N GLU A 207 9.73 -2.00 0.82
CA GLU A 207 10.75 -1.12 0.25
C GLU A 207 11.27 -1.69 -1.08
N PHE A 208 11.44 -0.82 -2.08
CA PHE A 208 11.96 -1.15 -3.40
C PHE A 208 13.17 -0.28 -3.72
N ALA A 209 14.31 -0.91 -3.97
CA ALA A 209 15.50 -0.28 -4.53
C ALA A 209 15.65 -0.72 -5.99
N LEU A 210 15.45 0.20 -6.93
CA LEU A 210 15.54 -0.08 -8.37
C LEU A 210 16.85 0.50 -8.92
N ALA A 211 17.77 -0.39 -9.33
CA ALA A 211 18.97 -0.01 -10.04
C ALA A 211 18.67 0.48 -11.47
N GLU A 212 19.70 0.89 -12.20
CA GLU A 212 19.56 1.43 -13.55
C GLU A 212 18.76 0.49 -14.47
N GLY A 213 17.73 1.01 -15.12
CA GLY A 213 16.89 0.27 -16.05
C GLY A 213 16.06 -0.88 -15.45
N ALA A 214 16.02 -1.06 -14.12
CA ALA A 214 15.17 -2.05 -13.48
C ALA A 214 13.68 -1.73 -13.71
N ASN A 215 12.84 -2.75 -13.85
CA ASN A 215 11.41 -2.62 -14.13
C ASN A 215 10.58 -3.42 -13.11
N VAL A 216 9.89 -2.70 -12.23
CA VAL A 216 9.10 -3.31 -11.16
C VAL A 216 7.64 -2.91 -11.28
N THR A 217 6.76 -3.90 -11.30
CA THR A 217 5.33 -3.71 -11.11
C THR A 217 4.95 -4.19 -9.70
N SER A 218 4.29 -3.34 -8.92
CA SER A 218 3.75 -3.65 -7.59
C SER A 218 2.22 -3.58 -7.63
N ILE A 219 1.54 -4.63 -7.22
CA ILE A 219 0.08 -4.67 -7.15
C ILE A 219 -0.32 -4.93 -5.71
N ARG A 220 -1.16 -4.08 -5.13
CA ARG A 220 -1.63 -4.16 -3.75
C ARG A 220 -3.14 -4.35 -3.71
N LEU A 221 -3.59 -5.42 -3.05
CA LEU A 221 -4.99 -5.74 -2.82
C LEU A 221 -5.28 -5.73 -1.31
N ASN A 222 -6.04 -4.75 -0.82
CA ASN A 222 -6.45 -4.70 0.58
C ASN A 222 -7.86 -5.28 0.74
N MET A 223 -7.96 -6.57 1.10
CA MET A 223 -9.19 -7.36 1.18
C MET A 223 -9.48 -7.91 2.60
N GLU A 224 -8.77 -7.40 3.61
CA GLU A 224 -8.98 -7.75 5.02
C GLU A 224 -10.38 -7.31 5.51
N GLY A 225 -10.89 -8.00 6.55
CA GLY A 225 -12.20 -7.75 7.15
C GLY A 225 -12.31 -6.44 7.93
N GLU A 226 -13.55 -6.07 8.29
CA GLU A 226 -13.90 -4.80 8.94
C GLU A 226 -13.45 -4.68 10.41
N ASN A 227 -12.86 -5.73 10.97
CA ASN A 227 -12.22 -5.75 12.29
C ASN A 227 -10.74 -5.37 12.25
N VAL A 228 -10.12 -5.30 11.07
CA VAL A 228 -8.67 -5.09 10.92
C VAL A 228 -8.34 -3.64 10.60
N GLN A 229 -7.55 -3.00 11.45
CA GLN A 229 -6.92 -1.70 11.17
C GLN A 229 -5.61 -1.93 10.43
N HIS A 230 -5.44 -1.32 9.25
CA HIS A 230 -4.23 -1.46 8.45
C HIS A 230 -3.58 -0.11 8.20
N VAL A 231 -2.29 0.00 8.54
CA VAL A 231 -1.45 1.17 8.23
C VAL A 231 -0.19 0.68 7.54
N GLY A 232 -0.08 0.92 6.23
CA GLY A 232 1.05 0.48 5.42
C GLY A 232 1.89 1.62 4.91
N ALA A 233 3.18 1.37 4.70
CA ALA A 233 4.08 2.27 3.99
C ALA A 233 4.81 1.53 2.85
N THR A 234 5.00 2.21 1.73
CA THR A 234 5.81 1.71 0.61
C THR A 234 6.83 2.76 0.22
N GLY A 235 8.12 2.40 0.21
CA GLY A 235 9.21 3.30 -0.17
C GLY A 235 9.90 2.81 -1.43
N VAL A 236 10.11 3.69 -2.40
CA VAL A 236 10.70 3.35 -3.70
C VAL A 236 11.81 4.34 -4.02
N ARG A 237 13.01 3.83 -4.32
CA ARG A 237 14.11 4.62 -4.87
C ARG A 237 14.47 4.12 -6.27
N GLN A 238 14.43 5.03 -7.23
CA GLN A 238 14.60 4.73 -8.65
C GLN A 238 15.88 5.35 -9.20
N GLN A 239 16.77 4.52 -9.73
CA GLN A 239 17.96 4.96 -10.45
C GLN A 239 17.64 5.19 -11.94
N ARG A 240 18.68 5.54 -12.72
CA ARG A 240 18.59 5.99 -14.11
C ARG A 240 17.74 5.04 -14.97
N SER A 241 16.80 5.59 -15.74
CA SER A 241 15.96 4.84 -16.68
C SER A 241 15.17 3.65 -16.10
N SER A 242 15.04 3.58 -14.76
CA SER A 242 14.23 2.56 -14.10
C SER A 242 12.75 2.89 -14.18
N ARG A 243 11.90 1.86 -14.04
CA ARG A 243 10.45 1.95 -14.17
C ARG A 243 9.78 1.32 -12.96
N PHE A 244 8.88 2.06 -12.33
CA PHE A 244 8.05 1.58 -11.24
C PHE A 244 6.58 1.83 -11.57
N GLU A 245 5.79 0.77 -11.59
CA GLU A 245 4.34 0.83 -11.76
C GLU A 245 3.64 0.23 -10.54
N SER A 246 2.73 0.98 -9.93
CA SER A 246 1.94 0.56 -8.77
C SER A 246 0.46 0.56 -9.10
N HIS A 247 -0.24 -0.52 -8.75
CA HIS A 247 -1.70 -0.62 -8.82
C HIS A 247 -2.27 -0.99 -7.46
N CYS A 248 -3.20 -0.20 -6.94
CA CYS A 248 -3.84 -0.45 -5.66
C CYS A 248 -5.36 -0.62 -5.82
N VAL A 249 -5.92 -1.69 -5.26
CA VAL A 249 -7.37 -1.85 -5.09
C VAL A 249 -7.66 -2.03 -3.61
N GLY A 250 -8.33 -1.03 -3.03
CA GLY A 250 -8.55 -0.92 -1.60
C GLY A 250 -10.02 -0.92 -1.22
N PHE A 251 -10.39 -1.78 -0.27
CA PHE A 251 -11.69 -1.78 0.39
C PHE A 251 -11.57 -1.17 1.79
N GLY A 252 -12.51 -0.32 2.15
CA GLY A 252 -12.56 0.37 3.44
C GLY A 252 -12.55 -0.57 4.65
N GLY A 253 -12.06 -0.06 5.77
CA GLY A 253 -12.06 -0.76 7.06
C GLY A 253 -12.25 0.22 8.23
N PRO A 254 -11.97 -0.17 9.48
CA PRO A 254 -12.05 0.73 10.63
C PRO A 254 -11.02 1.86 10.54
N LEU A 255 -9.86 1.57 9.94
CA LEU A 255 -8.87 2.49 9.39
C LEU A 255 -8.04 1.69 8.39
N ARG A 256 -8.06 2.09 7.12
CA ARG A 256 -7.02 1.75 6.15
C ARG A 256 -6.22 3.00 5.85
N ARG A 257 -4.90 2.91 5.89
CA ARG A 257 -4.00 3.95 5.41
C ARG A 257 -2.84 3.35 4.64
N HIS A 258 -2.48 3.95 3.52
CA HIS A 258 -1.27 3.62 2.77
C HIS A 258 -0.49 4.89 2.45
N ASP A 259 0.76 4.94 2.91
CA ASP A 259 1.73 5.96 2.57
C ASP A 259 2.70 5.42 1.51
N LEU A 260 2.67 5.93 0.27
CA LEU A 260 3.52 5.52 -0.84
C LEU A 260 4.49 6.65 -1.23
N GLN A 261 5.79 6.42 -1.07
CA GLN A 261 6.84 7.38 -1.39
C GLN A 261 7.71 6.86 -2.52
N VAL A 262 7.86 7.67 -3.56
CA VAL A 262 8.68 7.36 -4.72
C VAL A 262 9.69 8.48 -4.95
N ARG A 263 10.97 8.12 -5.06
CA ARG A 263 12.07 9.04 -5.34
C ARG A 263 12.71 8.69 -6.68
N LEU A 264 12.58 9.59 -7.66
CA LEU A 264 13.16 9.51 -8.99
C LEU A 264 14.56 10.13 -8.96
N GLU A 265 15.56 9.35 -8.55
CA GLU A 265 16.91 9.83 -8.24
C GLU A 265 17.89 9.75 -9.41
N GLY A 266 17.59 8.91 -10.41
CA GLY A 266 18.36 8.85 -11.65
C GLY A 266 17.58 9.40 -12.84
N GLU A 267 18.32 9.97 -13.78
CA GLU A 267 17.77 10.60 -14.99
C GLU A 267 16.89 9.62 -15.79
N GLY A 268 15.77 10.10 -16.31
CA GLY A 268 14.90 9.32 -17.19
C GLY A 268 14.11 8.21 -16.49
N ALA A 269 14.03 8.23 -15.15
CA ALA A 269 13.17 7.30 -14.43
C ALA A 269 11.68 7.58 -14.69
N GLU A 270 10.87 6.52 -14.74
CA GLU A 270 9.42 6.59 -14.97
C GLU A 270 8.67 5.98 -13.78
N CYS A 271 7.61 6.66 -13.35
CA CYS A 271 6.73 6.19 -12.27
C CYS A 271 5.26 6.27 -12.71
N LYS A 272 4.50 5.24 -12.38
CA LYS A 272 3.06 5.22 -12.61
C LYS A 272 2.33 4.69 -11.37
N LEU A 273 1.43 5.48 -10.82
CA LEU A 273 0.66 5.16 -9.60
C LEU A 273 -0.83 5.14 -9.90
N ASN A 274 -1.45 3.97 -9.83
CA ASN A 274 -2.88 3.78 -10.03
C ASN A 274 -3.55 3.30 -8.74
N GLY A 275 -4.73 3.86 -8.42
CA GLY A 275 -5.49 3.42 -7.26
C GLY A 275 -7.00 3.50 -7.42
N VAL A 276 -7.70 2.45 -7.00
CA VAL A 276 -9.16 2.42 -6.83
C VAL A 276 -9.47 2.13 -5.37
N VAL A 277 -10.22 3.02 -4.73
CA VAL A 277 -10.64 2.87 -3.34
C VAL A 277 -12.15 2.98 -3.23
N VAL A 278 -12.76 2.05 -2.49
CA VAL A 278 -14.18 2.04 -2.21
C VAL A 278 -14.45 1.92 -0.70
N THR A 279 -15.37 2.73 -0.19
CA THR A 279 -15.77 2.72 1.22
C THR A 279 -17.30 2.77 1.38
N GLN A 280 -17.84 2.06 2.37
CA GLN A 280 -19.26 2.07 2.72
C GLN A 280 -19.48 2.00 4.25
N GLY A 281 -20.72 2.08 4.72
CA GLY A 281 -21.07 2.08 6.14
C GLY A 281 -20.37 3.20 6.91
N LYS A 282 -19.44 2.83 7.81
CA LYS A 282 -18.59 3.76 8.59
C LYS A 282 -17.10 3.56 8.33
N GLN A 283 -16.77 2.90 7.22
CA GLN A 283 -15.40 2.58 6.87
C GLN A 283 -14.59 3.85 6.56
N HIS A 284 -13.27 3.71 6.69
CA HIS A 284 -12.28 4.73 6.36
C HIS A 284 -11.17 4.14 5.50
N TYR A 285 -10.75 4.88 4.48
CA TYR A 285 -9.58 4.56 3.66
C TYR A 285 -8.82 5.83 3.28
N ASP A 286 -7.51 5.79 3.40
CA ASP A 286 -6.65 6.96 3.24
C ASP A 286 -5.37 6.64 2.46
N ASN A 287 -5.23 7.25 1.29
CA ASN A 287 -4.02 7.12 0.47
C ASN A 287 -3.24 8.42 0.50
N HIS A 288 -1.96 8.30 0.87
CA HIS A 288 -0.97 9.35 0.79
C HIS A 288 0.11 8.95 -0.20
N THR A 289 0.35 9.78 -1.21
CA THR A 289 1.44 9.57 -2.16
C THR A 289 2.39 10.75 -2.13
N THR A 290 3.67 10.46 -2.32
CA THR A 290 4.70 11.49 -2.49
C THR A 290 5.65 11.06 -3.59
N ILE A 291 5.75 11.85 -4.65
CA ILE A 291 6.66 11.65 -5.77
C ILE A 291 7.70 12.77 -5.76
N GLU A 292 8.93 12.41 -5.44
CA GLU A 292 10.07 13.32 -5.44
C GLU A 292 10.82 13.17 -6.77
N HIS A 293 10.67 14.13 -7.68
CA HIS A 293 11.48 14.25 -8.89
C HIS A 293 12.80 14.90 -8.52
N VAL A 294 13.82 14.10 -8.28
CA VAL A 294 15.15 14.57 -7.86
C VAL A 294 16.06 14.79 -9.08
N ALA A 295 16.03 13.88 -10.06
CA ALA A 295 16.78 13.97 -11.29
C ALA A 295 15.96 14.53 -12.46
N ALA A 296 16.67 15.01 -13.49
CA ALA A 296 16.09 15.53 -14.72
C ALA A 296 15.46 14.43 -15.61
N HIS A 297 14.64 14.86 -16.56
CA HIS A 297 14.04 14.00 -17.60
C HIS A 297 13.15 12.87 -17.07
N CYS A 298 12.66 12.98 -15.84
CA CYS A 298 11.82 11.96 -15.22
C CYS A 298 10.34 12.17 -15.55
N ASN A 299 9.58 11.08 -15.61
CA ASN A 299 8.14 11.12 -15.88
C ASN A 299 7.35 10.47 -14.74
N SER A 300 6.24 11.09 -14.33
CA SER A 300 5.29 10.47 -13.41
C SER A 300 3.84 10.64 -13.84
N GLU A 301 3.05 9.57 -13.78
CA GLU A 301 1.60 9.60 -13.92
C GLU A 301 0.96 9.03 -12.66
N GLU A 302 -0.01 9.76 -12.11
CA GLU A 302 -0.72 9.32 -10.92
C GLU A 302 -2.23 9.44 -11.14
N THR A 303 -2.95 8.32 -11.09
CA THR A 303 -4.40 8.30 -11.26
C THR A 303 -5.08 7.57 -10.11
N TYR A 304 -5.87 8.28 -9.32
CA TYR A 304 -6.66 7.71 -8.23
C TYR A 304 -8.16 7.95 -8.44
N ARG A 305 -8.96 6.93 -8.09
CA ARG A 305 -10.42 6.97 -8.05
C ARG A 305 -10.90 6.58 -6.66
N ASN A 306 -11.66 7.45 -6.02
CA ASN A 306 -12.26 7.17 -4.72
C ASN A 306 -13.79 7.16 -4.83
N ILE A 307 -14.44 6.17 -4.23
CA ILE A 307 -15.90 6.07 -4.16
C ILE A 307 -16.30 5.88 -2.71
N ALA A 308 -17.21 6.72 -2.20
CA ALA A 308 -17.68 6.63 -0.82
C ALA A 308 -19.21 6.60 -0.75
N ALA A 309 -19.75 5.67 0.04
CA ALA A 309 -21.17 5.49 0.31
C ALA A 309 -21.51 5.64 1.79
N ASP A 310 -22.81 5.73 2.10
CA ASP A 310 -23.37 5.79 3.45
C ASP A 310 -22.83 6.93 4.31
N GLN A 311 -22.07 6.62 5.37
CA GLN A 311 -21.37 7.54 6.28
C GLN A 311 -19.85 7.28 6.27
N SER A 312 -19.37 6.66 5.19
CA SER A 312 -17.96 6.30 5.05
C SER A 312 -17.13 7.51 4.62
N HIS A 313 -15.82 7.36 4.75
CA HIS A 313 -14.88 8.44 4.52
C HIS A 313 -13.65 7.96 3.74
N ALA A 314 -13.41 8.54 2.57
CA ALA A 314 -12.18 8.30 1.80
C ALA A 314 -11.29 9.54 1.77
N VAL A 315 -9.99 9.36 1.84
CA VAL A 315 -8.99 10.43 1.80
C VAL A 315 -7.97 10.14 0.71
N PHE A 316 -7.63 11.17 -0.06
CA PHE A 316 -6.49 11.15 -0.96
C PHE A 316 -5.63 12.39 -0.75
N ASN A 317 -4.36 12.21 -0.48
CA ASN A 317 -3.36 13.27 -0.49
C ASN A 317 -2.24 12.83 -1.44
N GLY A 318 -2.00 13.64 -2.47
CA GLY A 318 -0.93 13.37 -3.41
C GLY A 318 -0.01 14.57 -3.51
N ARG A 319 1.28 14.37 -3.30
CA ARG A 319 2.30 15.42 -3.38
C ARG A 319 3.31 15.09 -4.46
N ILE A 320 3.46 15.97 -5.44
CA ILE A 320 4.58 15.93 -6.39
C ILE A 320 5.53 17.08 -6.07
N HIS A 321 6.79 16.75 -5.84
CA HIS A 321 7.85 17.70 -5.57
C HIS A 321 8.92 17.60 -6.67
N ILE A 322 9.05 18.67 -7.45
CA ILE A 322 10.05 18.82 -8.51
C ILE A 322 11.22 19.62 -7.96
N HIS A 323 12.35 18.96 -7.75
CA HIS A 323 13.58 19.59 -7.25
C HIS A 323 14.18 20.52 -8.29
N GLN A 324 15.05 21.44 -7.86
CA GLN A 324 15.61 22.50 -8.70
C GLN A 324 16.35 21.97 -9.95
N ASP A 325 17.04 20.85 -9.83
CA ASP A 325 17.81 20.24 -10.92
C ASP A 325 16.99 19.24 -11.77
N ALA A 326 15.71 19.01 -11.42
CA ALA A 326 14.82 18.09 -12.13
C ALA A 326 14.19 18.72 -13.37
N GLN A 327 15.05 19.28 -14.24
CA GLN A 327 14.63 19.90 -15.48
C GLN A 327 14.05 18.86 -16.44
N LYS A 328 13.18 19.30 -17.36
CA LYS A 328 12.53 18.45 -18.37
C LYS A 328 11.66 17.32 -17.79
N SER A 329 11.31 17.40 -16.51
CA SER A 329 10.38 16.46 -15.91
C SER A 329 8.95 16.69 -16.39
N ASN A 330 8.18 15.61 -16.48
CA ASN A 330 6.76 15.62 -16.77
C ASN A 330 5.99 14.91 -15.65
N ALA A 331 4.99 15.57 -15.09
CA ALA A 331 4.19 15.02 -13.99
C ALA A 331 2.71 15.32 -14.19
N ASP A 332 1.88 14.27 -14.14
CA ASP A 332 0.41 14.38 -14.18
C ASP A 332 -0.21 13.67 -12.97
N MET A 333 -1.13 14.35 -12.28
CA MET A 333 -1.89 13.78 -11.16
C MET A 333 -3.40 13.97 -11.38
N ASN A 334 -4.14 12.87 -11.37
CA ASN A 334 -5.56 12.83 -11.66
C ASN A 334 -6.33 12.11 -10.55
N ASN A 335 -7.03 12.86 -9.71
CA ASN A 335 -7.88 12.31 -8.67
C ASN A 335 -9.37 12.60 -8.95
N LYS A 336 -10.15 11.57 -9.24
CA LYS A 336 -11.61 11.71 -9.39
C LYS A 336 -12.33 10.98 -8.28
N ASN A 337 -13.36 11.60 -7.74
CA ASN A 337 -14.07 11.12 -6.56
C ASN A 337 -15.58 11.09 -6.81
N LEU A 338 -16.22 10.03 -6.34
CA LEU A 338 -17.65 9.80 -6.50
C LEU A 338 -18.32 9.57 -5.13
N LEU A 339 -19.26 10.45 -4.78
CA LEU A 339 -20.10 10.30 -3.60
C LEU A 339 -21.39 9.58 -4.00
N LEU A 340 -21.65 8.42 -3.38
CA LEU A 340 -22.86 7.63 -3.63
C LEU A 340 -24.01 7.97 -2.67
N SER A 341 -23.72 8.67 -1.57
CA SER A 341 -24.70 9.01 -0.53
C SER A 341 -24.42 10.38 0.09
N ASN A 342 -25.44 11.03 0.63
CA ASN A 342 -25.31 12.36 1.25
C ASN A 342 -24.49 12.39 2.54
N GLY A 343 -24.33 11.24 3.21
CA GLY A 343 -23.53 11.13 4.44
C GLY A 343 -22.07 10.80 4.20
N ALA A 344 -21.68 10.45 2.97
CA ALA A 344 -20.33 10.06 2.64
C ALA A 344 -19.43 11.30 2.55
N GLU A 345 -18.17 11.14 2.94
CA GLU A 345 -17.16 12.19 2.95
C GLU A 345 -15.98 11.77 2.06
N ILE A 346 -15.48 12.70 1.24
CA ILE A 346 -14.21 12.52 0.53
C ILE A 346 -13.38 13.78 0.67
N ASP A 347 -12.21 13.66 1.29
CA ASP A 347 -11.21 14.71 1.39
C ASP A 347 -10.08 14.45 0.38
N THR A 348 -9.83 15.39 -0.52
CA THR A 348 -8.73 15.30 -1.49
C THR A 348 -7.82 16.51 -1.40
N LYS A 349 -6.50 16.28 -1.33
CA LYS A 349 -5.47 17.31 -1.20
C LYS A 349 -4.31 17.03 -2.18
N PRO A 350 -4.43 17.42 -3.47
CA PRO A 350 -3.30 17.38 -4.39
C PRO A 350 -2.37 18.58 -4.17
N GLU A 351 -1.07 18.34 -4.13
CA GLU A 351 -0.01 19.30 -3.81
C GLU A 351 1.07 19.27 -4.89
N LEU A 352 1.49 20.46 -5.35
CA LEU A 352 2.61 20.63 -6.28
C LEU A 352 3.63 21.60 -5.68
N GLU A 353 4.87 21.15 -5.56
CA GLU A 353 6.02 21.98 -5.20
C GLU A 353 7.01 21.94 -6.36
N ILE A 354 7.19 23.05 -7.08
CA ILE A 354 7.98 23.08 -8.32
C ILE A 354 9.10 24.10 -8.19
N TYR A 355 10.34 23.61 -8.20
CA TYR A 355 11.56 24.44 -8.11
C TYR A 355 12.38 24.43 -9.41
N ALA A 356 11.91 23.75 -10.46
CA ALA A 356 12.50 23.75 -11.80
C ALA A 356 11.60 24.50 -12.81
N ASP A 357 12.21 25.32 -13.67
CA ASP A 357 11.47 26.16 -14.62
C ASP A 357 11.02 25.40 -15.89
N ASP A 358 11.84 24.47 -16.39
CA ASP A 358 11.62 23.82 -17.69
C ASP A 358 10.92 22.46 -17.53
N VAL A 359 9.72 22.48 -16.98
CA VAL A 359 8.94 21.27 -16.64
C VAL A 359 7.49 21.36 -17.11
N LYS A 360 6.82 20.21 -17.16
CA LYS A 360 5.37 20.13 -17.38
C LYS A 360 4.76 19.43 -16.18
N CYS A 361 3.95 20.16 -15.41
CA CYS A 361 3.27 19.59 -14.27
C CYS A 361 1.80 19.98 -14.31
N ALA A 362 0.93 18.99 -14.12
CA ALA A 362 -0.51 19.19 -14.01
C ALA A 362 -1.05 18.36 -12.85
N HIS A 363 -2.09 18.89 -12.20
CA HIS A 363 -2.91 18.12 -11.30
C HIS A 363 -4.39 18.44 -11.50
N GLY A 364 -5.27 17.50 -11.18
CA GLY A 364 -6.71 17.69 -11.26
C GLY A 364 -7.42 16.86 -10.20
N ALA A 365 -8.31 17.51 -9.46
CA ALA A 365 -9.20 16.86 -8.51
C ALA A 365 -10.66 17.19 -8.83
N THR A 366 -11.52 16.17 -8.92
CA THR A 366 -12.97 16.36 -9.07
C THR A 366 -13.73 15.56 -8.03
N ILE A 367 -14.79 16.13 -7.46
CA ILE A 367 -15.74 15.41 -6.59
C ILE A 367 -17.13 15.61 -7.19
N GLY A 368 -17.87 14.52 -7.34
CA GLY A 368 -19.23 14.57 -7.89
C GLY A 368 -20.09 13.39 -7.43
N GLN A 369 -21.31 13.37 -7.95
CA GLN A 369 -22.26 12.26 -7.80
C GLN A 369 -22.52 11.64 -9.18
N LEU A 370 -23.22 10.51 -9.21
CA LEU A 370 -23.70 9.95 -10.48
C LEU A 370 -24.59 10.97 -11.21
N ASP A 371 -24.39 11.13 -12.50
CA ASP A 371 -25.23 12.00 -13.32
C ASP A 371 -26.64 11.40 -13.46
N GLU A 372 -27.62 12.04 -12.83
CA GLU A 372 -29.02 11.62 -12.87
C GLU A 372 -29.58 11.53 -14.30
N THR A 373 -29.03 12.30 -15.25
CA THR A 373 -29.42 12.20 -16.66
C THR A 373 -28.97 10.88 -17.27
N SER A 374 -27.74 10.47 -17.00
CA SER A 374 -27.18 9.17 -17.41
C SER A 374 -27.91 8.00 -16.76
N VAL A 375 -28.23 8.10 -15.46
CA VAL A 375 -29.05 7.10 -14.76
C VAL A 375 -30.44 7.01 -15.39
N PHE A 376 -31.12 8.15 -15.58
CA PHE A 376 -32.44 8.20 -16.21
C PHE A 376 -32.42 7.63 -17.63
N TYR A 377 -31.37 7.92 -18.41
CA TYR A 377 -31.21 7.38 -19.75
C TYR A 377 -31.19 5.85 -19.75
N LEU A 378 -30.35 5.23 -18.91
CA LEU A 378 -30.28 3.76 -18.80
C LEU A 378 -31.61 3.16 -18.32
N VAL A 379 -32.25 3.78 -17.33
CA VAL A 379 -33.57 3.35 -16.83
C VAL A 379 -34.65 3.44 -17.91
N SER A 380 -34.65 4.50 -18.72
CA SER A 380 -35.59 4.66 -19.85
C SER A 380 -35.43 3.57 -20.93
N ARG A 381 -34.30 2.87 -20.94
CA ARG A 381 -34.02 1.73 -21.83
C ARG A 381 -34.29 0.36 -21.19
N GLY A 382 -34.91 0.34 -20.02
CA GLY A 382 -35.35 -0.89 -19.35
C GLY A 382 -34.34 -1.52 -18.40
N ILE A 383 -33.20 -0.86 -18.15
CA ILE A 383 -32.24 -1.31 -17.14
C ILE A 383 -32.75 -0.89 -15.75
N GLY A 384 -32.72 -1.79 -14.76
CA GLY A 384 -33.14 -1.44 -13.40
C GLY A 384 -32.25 -0.34 -12.81
N ARG A 385 -32.80 0.57 -12.00
CA ARG A 385 -32.04 1.70 -11.43
C ARG A 385 -30.79 1.24 -10.66
N ARG A 386 -30.90 0.16 -9.88
CA ARG A 386 -29.76 -0.49 -9.21
C ARG A 386 -28.66 -0.89 -10.19
N GLN A 387 -29.02 -1.63 -11.24
CA GLN A 387 -28.07 -2.05 -12.29
C GLN A 387 -27.47 -0.87 -13.04
N ALA A 388 -28.23 0.19 -13.29
CA ALA A 388 -27.73 1.41 -13.93
C ALA A 388 -26.67 2.09 -13.05
N ASN A 389 -26.89 2.18 -11.73
CA ASN A 389 -25.93 2.74 -10.80
C ASN A 389 -24.65 1.90 -10.73
N VAL A 390 -24.75 0.57 -10.63
CA VAL A 390 -23.60 -0.34 -10.67
C VAL A 390 -22.81 -0.15 -11.96
N LEU A 391 -23.48 -0.14 -13.12
CA LEU A 391 -22.83 0.02 -14.42
C LEU A 391 -22.06 1.33 -14.53
N LEU A 392 -22.67 2.46 -14.15
CA LEU A 392 -22.02 3.77 -14.20
C LEU A 392 -20.86 3.88 -13.20
N THR A 393 -21.01 3.29 -12.02
CA THR A 393 -19.96 3.27 -10.98
C THR A 393 -18.77 2.40 -11.40
N MET A 394 -19.02 1.23 -12.00
CA MET A 394 -17.97 0.40 -12.59
C MET A 394 -17.27 1.12 -13.75
N ALA A 395 -18.03 1.76 -14.65
CA ALA A 395 -17.45 2.52 -15.77
C ALA A 395 -16.52 3.65 -15.30
N PHE A 396 -16.76 4.22 -14.12
CA PHE A 396 -15.93 5.27 -13.52
C PHE A 396 -14.52 4.78 -13.11
N ILE A 397 -14.40 3.51 -12.73
CA ILE A 397 -13.13 2.91 -12.26
C ILE A 397 -12.48 1.95 -13.25
N ASN A 398 -13.23 1.48 -14.26
CA ASN A 398 -12.78 0.37 -15.12
C ASN A 398 -11.48 0.70 -15.84
N GLU A 399 -11.26 1.95 -16.24
CA GLU A 399 -10.01 2.41 -16.85
C GLU A 399 -8.77 2.03 -16.04
N LEU A 400 -8.83 2.07 -14.70
CA LEU A 400 -7.70 1.73 -13.83
C LEU A 400 -7.61 0.22 -13.59
N VAL A 401 -8.76 -0.44 -13.44
CA VAL A 401 -8.81 -1.90 -13.22
C VAL A 401 -8.26 -2.65 -14.43
N GLU A 402 -8.57 -2.20 -15.64
CA GLU A 402 -8.05 -2.76 -16.90
C GLU A 402 -6.53 -2.62 -17.06
N GLN A 403 -5.91 -1.66 -16.37
CA GLN A 403 -4.47 -1.45 -16.42
C GLN A 403 -3.68 -2.41 -15.51
N ILE A 404 -4.35 -3.18 -14.65
CA ILE A 404 -3.69 -4.21 -13.84
C ILE A 404 -3.15 -5.30 -14.78
N PRO A 405 -1.82 -5.54 -14.82
CA PRO A 405 -1.21 -6.39 -15.85
C PRO A 405 -1.35 -7.89 -15.56
N VAL A 406 -1.80 -8.27 -14.37
CA VAL A 406 -2.02 -9.67 -13.99
C VAL A 406 -3.50 -10.01 -14.10
N GLU A 407 -3.84 -10.82 -15.11
CA GLU A 407 -5.23 -11.16 -15.48
C GLU A 407 -6.08 -11.62 -14.30
N SER A 408 -5.61 -12.61 -13.53
CA SER A 408 -6.38 -13.17 -12.42
C SER A 408 -6.59 -12.18 -11.28
N VAL A 409 -5.65 -11.25 -11.09
CA VAL A 409 -5.78 -10.15 -10.13
C VAL A 409 -6.81 -9.13 -10.62
N ARG A 410 -6.75 -8.77 -11.90
CA ARG A 410 -7.74 -7.88 -12.53
C ARG A 410 -9.15 -8.44 -12.42
N GLU A 411 -9.37 -9.70 -12.79
CA GLU A 411 -10.68 -10.34 -12.73
C GLU A 411 -11.21 -10.45 -11.30
N THR A 412 -10.32 -10.71 -10.34
CA THR A 412 -10.69 -10.74 -8.92
C THR A 412 -11.06 -9.37 -8.40
N ALA A 413 -10.29 -8.33 -8.73
CA ALA A 413 -10.62 -6.95 -8.40
C ALA A 413 -11.97 -6.56 -9.01
N HIS A 414 -12.18 -6.83 -10.30
CA HIS A 414 -13.42 -6.56 -11.00
C HIS A 414 -14.63 -7.27 -10.36
N THR A 415 -14.48 -8.55 -10.00
CA THR A 415 -15.53 -9.34 -9.32
C THR A 415 -15.86 -8.77 -7.94
N ARG A 416 -14.84 -8.45 -7.14
CA ARG A 416 -15.03 -7.91 -5.78
C ARG A 416 -15.64 -6.51 -5.80
N LEU A 417 -15.22 -5.65 -6.73
CA LEU A 417 -15.79 -4.31 -6.90
C LEU A 417 -17.25 -4.36 -7.35
N ASN A 418 -17.60 -5.26 -8.28
CA ASN A 418 -19.00 -5.47 -8.66
C ASN A 418 -19.85 -5.94 -7.48
N GLN A 419 -19.38 -6.94 -6.73
CA GLN A 419 -20.08 -7.43 -5.53
C GLN A 419 -20.27 -6.33 -4.49
N PHE A 420 -19.24 -5.50 -4.28
CA PHE A 420 -19.31 -4.34 -3.39
C PHE A 420 -20.42 -3.38 -3.83
N PHE A 421 -20.45 -2.96 -5.10
CA PHE A 421 -21.47 -2.03 -5.58
C PHE A 421 -22.88 -2.62 -5.60
N ASP A 422 -23.02 -3.90 -5.94
CA ASP A 422 -24.31 -4.59 -5.88
C ASP A 422 -24.90 -4.53 -4.45
N GLN A 423 -24.06 -4.74 -3.43
CA GLN A 423 -24.44 -4.63 -2.02
C GLN A 423 -24.73 -3.17 -1.62
N THR A 424 -23.87 -2.23 -2.01
CA THR A 424 -24.05 -0.80 -1.70
C THR A 424 -25.39 -0.26 -2.22
N PHE A 425 -25.83 -0.72 -3.41
CA PHE A 425 -27.11 -0.28 -4.00
C PHE A 425 -28.29 -1.23 -3.70
N GLU A 426 -28.13 -2.25 -2.86
CA GLU A 426 -29.26 -3.09 -2.40
C GLU A 426 -30.16 -2.37 -1.40
N GLU A 427 -29.61 -1.43 -0.64
CA GLU A 427 -30.31 -0.68 0.41
C GLU A 427 -30.80 0.72 -0.04
N ALA A 428 -30.47 1.13 -1.28
CA ALA A 428 -30.79 2.44 -1.87
C ALA A 428 -32.03 2.39 -2.78
#